data_AF-A0A8H5B6V5-F1
#
_entry.id   AF-A0A8H5B6V5-F1
#
_cell.length_a   1.000
_cell.length_b   1.000
_cell.length_c   1.000
_cell.angle_alpha   90.00
_cell.angle_beta   90.00
_cell.angle_gamma   90.00
#
_symmetry.space_group_name_H-M   'P 1'
#
loop_
_entity.id
_entity.type
_entity.pdbx_description
1 polymer ?
#
loop_
_entity_poly.entity_id
_entity_poly.type
_entity_poly.pdbx_seq_one_letter_code
_entity_poly.pdbx_strand_id
1 'polypeptide(L)'
;MQISRRGERQEGRPARFVSCFNSRENNLPNLENLDISHNEIESLRQLECLRHLRELKADGNRITKLDGLERMDGLVKLSVQGNSIQSVDLEGFRWTRLEMLNISHNRLDSVRGLSSLEALIAVNLDNNALREVDFGSHGMPRLRILRVSGNRLSELKVSVLPNLRTLYADNNSLSVVAKVDRLTRLENLSLRNQSGRAL
;
A
#
# COMPACT_ATOMS: atom_id res chain seq x y z
N MET A 1 -26.48 5.58 12.21
CA MET A 1 -25.02 5.62 12.02
C MET A 1 -24.55 4.25 11.58
N GLN A 2 -24.80 3.98 10.31
CA GLN A 2 -24.36 2.89 9.45
C GLN A 2 -24.52 3.55 8.09
N ILE A 3 -23.44 3.74 7.33
CA ILE A 3 -23.61 4.00 5.90
C ILE A 3 -23.28 2.67 5.23
N SER A 4 -24.13 1.66 5.46
CA SER A 4 -24.03 0.38 4.78
C SER A 4 -25.10 0.36 3.70
N ARG A 5 -24.74 -0.05 2.48
CA ARG A 5 -25.45 -1.14 1.79
C ARG A 5 -24.71 -1.52 0.50
N ARG A 6 -24.30 -2.78 0.46
CA ARG A 6 -24.29 -3.55 -0.79
C ARG A 6 -25.65 -3.36 -1.46
N GLY A 7 -25.63 -2.99 -2.73
CA GLY A 7 -26.76 -3.17 -3.64
C GLY A 7 -27.72 -2.00 -3.75
N GLU A 8 -27.29 -0.90 -4.37
CA GLU A 8 -28.15 -0.18 -5.31
C GLU A 8 -27.28 0.23 -6.52
N ARG A 9 -27.56 -0.37 -7.69
CA ARG A 9 -27.17 0.23 -8.96
C ARG A 9 -27.98 1.51 -9.09
N GLN A 10 -27.38 2.66 -8.79
CA GLN A 10 -27.84 3.92 -9.35
C GLN A 10 -26.96 4.23 -10.56
N GLU A 11 -27.51 3.95 -11.74
CA GLU A 11 -26.99 4.49 -12.99
C GLU A 11 -26.93 6.02 -12.90
N GLY A 12 -25.75 6.59 -13.13
CA GLY A 12 -25.63 7.97 -13.63
C GLY A 12 -25.53 9.12 -12.63
N ARG A 13 -25.13 8.92 -11.36
CA ARG A 13 -24.76 10.06 -10.48
C ARG A 13 -23.39 9.85 -9.82
N PRO A 14 -22.42 10.78 -9.99
CA PRO A 14 -21.14 10.71 -9.29
C PRO A 14 -21.39 10.76 -7.77
N ALA A 15 -20.70 9.90 -7.03
CA ALA A 15 -20.78 9.82 -5.58
C ALA A 15 -20.61 11.22 -4.96
N ARG A 16 -21.60 11.67 -4.19
CA ARG A 16 -21.52 12.96 -3.47
C ARG A 16 -20.35 12.90 -2.50
N PHE A 17 -19.33 13.70 -2.80
CA PHE A 17 -18.08 13.84 -2.04
C PHE A 17 -18.31 13.91 -0.53
N VAL A 18 -17.58 13.09 0.23
CA VAL A 18 -17.17 13.45 1.58
C VAL A 18 -16.12 14.55 1.43
N SER A 19 -16.56 15.77 1.16
CA SER A 19 -15.68 16.93 1.19
C SER A 19 -15.73 17.51 2.60
N CYS A 20 -14.60 17.53 3.29
CA CYS A 20 -14.43 18.33 4.51
C CYS A 20 -14.53 19.86 4.26
N PHE A 21 -15.07 20.30 3.11
CA PHE A 21 -14.90 21.66 2.60
C PHE A 21 -16.11 22.58 2.68
N ASN A 22 -17.23 22.21 3.32
CA ASN A 22 -18.40 23.11 3.41
C ASN A 22 -19.07 23.26 4.79
N SER A 23 -18.44 22.85 5.88
CA SER A 23 -18.89 23.27 7.20
C SER A 23 -17.70 23.62 8.07
N ARG A 24 -17.80 24.74 8.79
CA ARG A 24 -16.90 25.16 9.88
C ARG A 24 -16.88 24.19 11.07
N GLU A 25 -17.28 22.94 10.84
CA GLU A 25 -17.44 21.86 11.79
C GLU A 25 -16.82 20.63 11.15
N ASN A 26 -15.73 20.17 11.75
CA ASN A 26 -15.10 18.89 11.49
C ASN A 26 -16.11 17.81 11.93
N ASN A 27 -17.09 17.49 11.09
CA ASN A 27 -18.33 16.81 11.50
C ASN A 27 -18.16 15.30 11.80
N LEU A 28 -16.93 14.81 11.72
CA LEU A 28 -16.57 13.41 11.94
C LEU A 28 -15.26 13.31 12.76
N PRO A 29 -15.17 13.93 13.94
CA PRO A 29 -13.93 13.98 14.71
C PRO A 29 -13.48 12.59 15.17
N ASN A 30 -14.37 11.61 15.19
CA ASN A 30 -14.10 10.25 15.66
C ASN A 30 -14.22 9.20 14.55
N LEU A 31 -14.17 9.59 13.26
CA LEU A 31 -14.21 8.60 12.20
C LEU A 31 -12.87 7.85 12.16
N GLU A 32 -12.91 6.59 12.55
CA GLU A 32 -11.75 5.71 12.55
C GLU A 32 -11.65 4.86 11.29
N ASN A 33 -12.77 4.48 10.68
CA ASN A 33 -12.79 3.58 9.53
C ASN A 33 -13.56 4.21 8.37
N LEU A 34 -12.94 4.27 7.20
CA LEU A 34 -13.52 4.85 5.99
C LEU A 34 -13.29 3.92 4.78
N ASP A 35 -14.38 3.57 4.09
CA ASP A 35 -14.33 2.86 2.82
C ASP A 35 -14.97 3.73 1.74
N ILE A 36 -14.17 4.13 0.76
CA ILE A 36 -14.52 4.92 -0.42
C ILE A 36 -14.17 4.16 -1.71
N SER A 37 -14.04 2.84 -1.62
CA SER A 37 -13.66 2.00 -2.76
C SER A 37 -14.70 1.99 -3.88
N HIS A 38 -14.27 1.71 -5.10
CA HIS A 38 -15.10 1.58 -6.30
C HIS A 38 -15.91 2.83 -6.63
N ASN A 39 -15.27 3.99 -6.55
CA ASN A 39 -15.81 5.27 -7.01
C ASN A 39 -14.90 5.85 -8.11
N GLU A 40 -15.06 7.13 -8.41
CA GLU A 40 -14.24 7.86 -9.39
C GLU A 40 -13.34 8.90 -8.71
N ILE A 41 -12.85 8.59 -7.50
CA ILE A 41 -12.04 9.53 -6.72
C ILE A 41 -10.67 9.68 -7.36
N GLU A 42 -10.26 10.92 -7.61
CA GLU A 42 -8.96 11.24 -8.22
C GLU A 42 -7.92 11.74 -7.19
N SER A 43 -8.39 12.22 -6.04
CA SER A 43 -7.56 12.84 -5.01
C SER A 43 -8.02 12.47 -3.59
N LEU A 44 -7.07 12.35 -2.67
CA LEU A 44 -7.31 12.09 -1.25
C LEU A 44 -7.13 13.35 -0.38
N ARG A 45 -6.82 14.51 -0.98
CA ARG A 45 -6.56 15.78 -0.27
C ARG A 45 -7.72 16.20 0.64
N GLN A 46 -8.94 15.85 0.27
CA GLN A 46 -10.14 16.15 1.04
C GLN A 46 -10.22 15.39 2.36
N LEU A 47 -9.37 14.37 2.58
CA LEU A 47 -9.32 13.57 3.79
C LEU A 47 -8.32 14.08 4.84
N GLU A 48 -7.54 15.14 4.57
CA GLU A 48 -6.50 15.65 5.48
C GLU A 48 -7.04 16.01 6.89
N CYS A 49 -8.31 16.39 6.97
CA CYS A 49 -9.06 16.68 8.21
C CYS A 49 -9.26 15.45 9.12
N LEU A 50 -9.24 14.23 8.59
CA LEU A 50 -9.63 12.98 9.27
C LEU A 50 -8.47 12.40 10.08
N ARG A 51 -7.95 13.16 11.04
CA ARG A 51 -6.74 12.79 11.81
C ARG A 51 -6.89 11.56 12.69
N HIS A 52 -8.12 11.15 12.99
CA HIS A 52 -8.42 9.98 13.83
C HIS A 52 -8.59 8.69 13.02
N LEU A 53 -8.40 8.74 11.71
CA LEU A 53 -8.56 7.58 10.84
C LEU A 53 -7.52 6.50 11.17
N ARG A 54 -8.01 5.27 11.39
CA ARG A 54 -7.27 4.03 11.63
C ARG A 54 -7.24 3.16 10.39
N GLU A 55 -8.33 3.10 9.63
CA GLU A 55 -8.43 2.27 8.44
C GLU A 55 -9.03 3.06 7.27
N LEU A 56 -8.31 3.07 6.14
CA LEU A 56 -8.77 3.65 4.88
C LEU A 56 -8.73 2.59 3.77
N LYS A 57 -9.88 2.37 3.13
CA LYS A 57 -9.98 1.63 1.87
C LYS A 57 -10.45 2.57 0.78
N ALA A 58 -9.64 2.74 -0.26
CA ALA A 58 -9.93 3.57 -1.43
C ALA A 58 -9.63 2.80 -2.72
N ASP A 59 -9.92 1.50 -2.72
CA ASP A 59 -9.59 0.59 -3.81
C ASP A 59 -10.42 0.89 -5.06
N GLY A 60 -9.92 0.60 -6.26
CA GLY A 60 -10.70 0.70 -7.50
C GLY A 60 -11.21 2.12 -7.81
N ASN A 61 -10.37 3.14 -7.59
CA ASN A 61 -10.64 4.54 -7.88
C ASN A 61 -9.72 5.04 -9.02
N ARG A 62 -9.61 6.36 -9.20
CA ARG A 62 -8.72 7.03 -10.17
C ARG A 62 -7.60 7.81 -9.48
N ILE A 63 -7.21 7.40 -8.28
CA ILE A 63 -6.20 8.09 -7.47
C ILE A 63 -4.85 8.00 -8.14
N THR A 64 -4.15 9.12 -8.24
CA THR A 64 -2.81 9.20 -8.84
C THR A 64 -1.71 9.48 -7.83
N LYS A 65 -2.06 10.02 -6.65
CA LYS A 65 -1.15 10.38 -5.56
C LYS A 65 -1.80 10.19 -4.20
N LEU A 66 -0.98 10.02 -3.16
CA LEU A 66 -1.43 9.86 -1.76
C LEU A 66 -1.50 11.18 -0.98
N ASP A 67 -1.46 12.31 -1.69
CA ASP A 67 -1.54 13.65 -1.10
C ASP A 67 -2.78 13.80 -0.20
N GLY A 68 -2.58 14.34 1.00
CA GLY A 68 -3.62 14.50 2.03
C GLY A 68 -3.59 13.45 3.14
N LEU A 69 -2.80 12.38 3.00
CA LEU A 69 -2.67 11.34 4.02
C LEU A 69 -1.40 11.46 4.88
N GLU A 70 -0.51 12.42 4.59
CA GLU A 70 0.85 12.53 5.15
C GLU A 70 0.85 12.67 6.67
N ARG A 71 -0.19 13.31 7.22
CA ARG A 71 -0.30 13.62 8.66
C ARG A 71 -1.14 12.62 9.45
N MET A 72 -1.59 11.53 8.84
CA MET A 72 -2.43 10.51 9.50
C MET A 72 -1.57 9.59 10.38
N ASP A 73 -1.09 10.10 11.51
CA ASP A 73 -0.27 9.36 12.47
C ASP A 73 -1.01 8.20 13.16
N GLY A 74 -2.33 8.23 13.12
CA GLY A 74 -3.19 7.20 13.62
C GLY A 74 -3.44 6.01 12.70
N LEU A 75 -3.05 6.09 11.42
CA LEU A 75 -3.42 5.12 10.39
C LEU A 75 -2.73 3.78 10.63
N VAL A 76 -3.52 2.71 10.65
CA VAL A 76 -3.08 1.31 10.89
C VAL A 76 -3.18 0.50 9.60
N LYS A 77 -4.21 0.71 8.79
CA LYS A 77 -4.39 0.02 7.51
C LYS A 77 -4.74 0.97 6.39
N LEU A 78 -4.04 0.84 5.27
CA LEU A 78 -4.30 1.57 4.04
C LEU A 78 -4.39 0.61 2.87
N SER A 79 -5.49 0.70 2.12
CA SER A 79 -5.64 0.05 0.82
C SER A 79 -6.03 1.09 -0.23
N VAL A 80 -5.22 1.18 -1.28
CA VAL A 80 -5.41 2.01 -2.48
C VAL A 80 -5.19 1.15 -3.72
N GLN A 81 -5.55 -0.14 -3.64
CA GLN A 81 -5.37 -1.10 -4.70
C GLN A 81 -6.18 -0.69 -5.95
N GLY A 82 -5.69 -1.00 -7.15
CA GLY A 82 -6.50 -0.80 -8.35
C GLY A 82 -6.73 0.68 -8.67
N ASN A 83 -5.70 1.50 -8.49
CA ASN A 83 -5.70 2.93 -8.80
C ASN A 83 -4.68 3.20 -9.94
N SER A 84 -4.30 4.47 -10.14
CA SER A 84 -3.34 4.88 -11.19
C SER A 84 -2.11 5.58 -10.60
N ILE A 85 -1.65 5.15 -9.43
CA ILE A 85 -0.48 5.71 -8.75
C ILE A 85 0.79 5.25 -9.48
N GLN A 86 1.66 6.19 -9.85
CA GLN A 86 2.88 5.93 -10.63
C GLN A 86 4.15 5.91 -9.78
N SER A 87 4.19 6.68 -8.70
CA SER A 87 5.31 6.69 -7.76
C SER A 87 4.83 7.10 -6.38
N VAL A 88 5.53 6.65 -5.35
CA VAL A 88 5.28 7.04 -3.96
C VAL A 88 6.60 7.26 -3.24
N ASP A 89 6.67 8.37 -2.51
CA ASP A 89 7.73 8.67 -1.56
C ASP A 89 7.12 8.72 -0.16
N LEU A 90 7.46 7.75 0.68
CA LEU A 90 6.91 7.58 2.02
C LEU A 90 7.74 8.25 3.12
N GLU A 91 8.87 8.90 2.80
CA GLU A 91 9.71 9.54 3.81
C GLU A 91 9.00 10.69 4.55
N GLY A 92 8.09 11.40 3.87
CA GLY A 92 7.32 12.50 4.44
C GLY A 92 6.06 12.08 5.22
N PHE A 93 5.71 10.79 5.22
CA PHE A 93 4.47 10.31 5.83
C PHE A 93 4.67 9.96 7.31
N ARG A 94 3.78 10.45 8.17
CA ARG A 94 3.81 10.22 9.63
C ARG A 94 3.14 8.92 10.05
N TRP A 95 3.13 7.91 9.20
CA TRP A 95 2.44 6.63 9.38
C TRP A 95 3.11 5.70 10.39
N THR A 96 3.40 6.22 11.59
CA THR A 96 4.13 5.54 12.68
C THR A 96 3.42 4.28 13.20
N ARG A 97 2.13 4.10 12.90
CA ARG A 97 1.31 2.97 13.33
C ARG A 97 0.83 2.09 12.16
N LEU A 98 1.27 2.35 10.93
CA LEU A 98 0.76 1.62 9.78
C LEU A 98 1.33 0.21 9.75
N GLU A 99 0.44 -0.78 9.89
CA GLU A 99 0.78 -2.20 9.92
C GLU A 99 0.54 -2.88 8.58
N MET A 100 -0.44 -2.40 7.80
CA MET A 100 -0.81 -2.98 6.51
C MET A 100 -0.94 -1.92 5.43
N LEU A 101 -0.19 -2.12 4.35
CA LEU A 101 -0.21 -1.25 3.18
C LEU A 101 -0.46 -2.08 1.91
N ASN A 102 -1.52 -1.76 1.19
CA ASN A 102 -1.84 -2.36 -0.09
C ASN A 102 -1.90 -1.29 -1.19
N ILE A 103 -0.88 -1.28 -2.06
CA ILE A 103 -0.80 -0.43 -3.27
C ILE A 103 -0.69 -1.32 -4.51
N SER A 104 -1.21 -2.55 -4.45
CA SER A 104 -1.20 -3.47 -5.57
C SER A 104 -2.08 -2.99 -6.73
N HIS A 105 -1.88 -3.54 -7.93
CA HIS A 105 -2.64 -3.19 -9.14
C HIS A 105 -2.65 -1.68 -9.41
N ASN A 106 -1.48 -1.05 -9.31
CA ASN A 106 -1.25 0.33 -9.69
C ASN A 106 -0.27 0.38 -10.86
N ARG A 107 0.41 1.51 -11.08
CA ARG A 107 1.41 1.68 -12.14
C ARG A 107 2.76 2.09 -11.54
N LEU A 108 3.06 1.65 -10.32
CA LEU A 108 4.26 2.06 -9.60
C LEU A 108 5.51 1.65 -10.37
N ASP A 109 6.32 2.62 -10.78
CA ASP A 109 7.68 2.38 -11.28
C ASP A 109 8.74 2.56 -10.19
N SER A 110 8.37 3.26 -9.11
CA SER A 110 9.23 3.59 -7.99
C SER A 110 8.45 3.69 -6.68
N VAL A 111 9.05 3.18 -5.61
CA VAL A 111 8.57 3.33 -4.23
C VAL A 111 9.78 3.62 -3.34
N ARG A 112 9.70 4.69 -2.55
CA ARG A 112 10.77 5.11 -1.63
C ARG A 112 10.22 5.26 -0.22
N GLY A 113 11.10 5.18 0.77
CA GLY A 113 10.76 5.38 2.17
C GLY A 113 9.95 4.24 2.80
N LEU A 114 9.89 3.03 2.22
CA LEU A 114 9.21 1.90 2.88
C LEU A 114 9.77 1.60 4.28
N SER A 115 11.08 1.79 4.45
CA SER A 115 11.78 1.63 5.72
C SER A 115 11.39 2.68 6.79
N SER A 116 10.75 3.80 6.41
CA SER A 116 10.21 4.77 7.38
C SER A 116 8.97 4.23 8.12
N LEU A 117 8.32 3.20 7.56
CA LEU A 117 7.14 2.56 8.13
C LEU A 117 7.54 1.50 9.16
N GLU A 118 8.08 1.94 10.30
CA GLU A 118 8.65 1.06 11.34
C GLU A 118 7.68 0.01 11.90
N ALA A 119 6.37 0.31 11.85
CA ALA A 119 5.30 -0.58 12.31
C ALA A 119 4.86 -1.61 11.26
N LEU A 120 5.33 -1.53 10.01
CA LEU A 120 4.77 -2.27 8.89
C LEU A 120 4.98 -3.79 9.04
N ILE A 121 3.87 -4.53 8.99
CA ILE A 121 3.81 -5.99 9.11
C ILE A 121 3.59 -6.63 7.74
N ALA A 122 2.74 -6.03 6.91
CA ALA A 122 2.39 -6.54 5.60
C ALA A 122 2.39 -5.43 4.55
N VAL A 123 3.08 -5.68 3.44
CA VAL A 123 3.05 -4.82 2.27
C VAL A 123 2.70 -5.61 1.02
N ASN A 124 1.74 -5.09 0.25
CA ASN A 124 1.37 -5.63 -1.04
C ASN A 124 1.60 -4.60 -2.14
N LEU A 125 2.58 -4.91 -2.99
CA LEU A 125 3.00 -4.15 -4.17
C LEU A 125 2.78 -4.95 -5.46
N ASP A 126 2.00 -6.03 -5.40
CA ASP A 126 1.74 -6.89 -6.56
C ASP A 126 1.20 -6.10 -7.76
N ASN A 127 1.49 -6.55 -8.98
CA ASN A 127 0.94 -6.01 -10.22
C ASN A 127 1.20 -4.50 -10.36
N ASN A 128 2.48 -4.15 -10.39
CA ASN A 128 3.00 -2.82 -10.64
C ASN A 128 4.11 -2.89 -11.72
N ALA A 129 4.94 -1.87 -11.85
CA ALA A 129 6.04 -1.81 -12.82
C ALA A 129 7.42 -1.63 -12.15
N LEU A 130 7.55 -2.02 -10.87
CA LEU A 130 8.75 -1.81 -10.07
C LEU A 130 9.93 -2.61 -10.65
N ARG A 131 11.10 -1.97 -10.72
CA ARG A 131 12.37 -2.62 -11.09
C ARG A 131 13.25 -2.96 -9.89
N GLU A 132 13.03 -2.24 -8.79
CA GLU A 132 13.68 -2.45 -7.51
C GLU A 132 12.71 -2.08 -6.38
N VAL A 133 13.02 -2.59 -5.19
CA VAL A 133 12.37 -2.16 -3.94
C VAL A 133 13.46 -1.96 -2.91
N ASP A 134 13.55 -0.76 -2.37
CA ASP A 134 14.48 -0.44 -1.29
C ASP A 134 13.81 -0.64 0.07
N PHE A 135 14.43 -1.48 0.89
CA PHE A 135 14.01 -1.77 2.27
C PHE A 135 14.87 -1.04 3.30
N GLY A 136 15.77 -0.15 2.87
CA GLY A 136 16.71 0.59 3.70
C GLY A 136 17.83 -0.26 4.29
N SER A 137 18.93 0.39 4.69
CA SER A 137 20.09 -0.28 5.29
C SER A 137 19.81 -0.86 6.68
N HIS A 138 18.91 -0.24 7.45
CA HIS A 138 18.49 -0.70 8.78
C HIS A 138 17.45 -1.84 8.72
N GLY A 139 16.92 -2.13 7.53
CA GLY A 139 15.92 -3.16 7.32
C GLY A 139 14.55 -2.86 7.90
N MET A 140 13.65 -3.85 7.83
CA MET A 140 12.28 -3.74 8.32
C MET A 140 11.98 -4.87 9.30
N PRO A 141 12.29 -4.70 10.61
CA PRO A 141 12.29 -5.80 11.56
C PRO A 141 10.89 -6.35 11.87
N ARG A 142 9.82 -5.61 11.58
CA ARG A 142 8.44 -6.07 11.80
C ARG A 142 7.80 -6.69 10.58
N LEU A 143 8.39 -6.56 9.39
CA LEU A 143 7.79 -7.03 8.16
C LEU A 143 7.75 -8.57 8.15
N ARG A 144 6.55 -9.12 7.96
CA ARG A 144 6.28 -10.56 7.95
C ARG A 144 5.76 -11.02 6.58
N ILE A 145 5.07 -10.15 5.85
CA ILE A 145 4.45 -10.47 4.56
C ILE A 145 4.91 -9.45 3.53
N LEU A 146 5.57 -9.95 2.48
CA LEU A 146 5.99 -9.17 1.32
C LEU A 146 5.39 -9.80 0.06
N ARG A 147 4.59 -9.01 -0.66
CA ARG A 147 4.06 -9.39 -1.97
C ARG A 147 4.52 -8.38 -3.01
N VAL A 148 5.27 -8.85 -4.00
CA VAL A 148 5.85 -8.06 -5.10
C VAL A 148 5.71 -8.77 -6.45
N SER A 149 4.76 -9.71 -6.55
CA SER A 149 4.51 -10.49 -7.76
C SER A 149 3.99 -9.61 -8.90
N GLY A 150 4.28 -9.95 -10.16
CA GLY A 150 3.81 -9.16 -11.31
C GLY A 150 4.47 -7.78 -11.36
N ASN A 151 5.79 -7.73 -11.13
CA ASN A 151 6.62 -6.54 -11.30
C ASN A 151 7.72 -6.83 -12.34
N ARG A 152 8.75 -6.00 -12.39
CA ARG A 152 9.90 -6.12 -13.30
C ARG A 152 11.21 -6.20 -12.51
N LEU A 153 11.16 -6.80 -11.32
CA LEU A 153 12.30 -6.88 -10.42
C LEU A 153 13.35 -7.81 -11.01
N SER A 154 14.60 -7.35 -11.10
CA SER A 154 15.75 -8.18 -11.49
C SER A 154 16.52 -8.74 -10.29
N GLU A 155 16.45 -8.05 -9.15
CA GLU A 155 17.04 -8.45 -7.87
C GLU A 155 16.05 -8.16 -6.75
N LEU A 156 16.09 -8.97 -5.68
CA LEU A 156 15.37 -8.68 -4.45
C LEU A 156 16.28 -8.91 -3.23
N LYS A 157 16.59 -7.82 -2.51
CA LYS A 157 17.49 -7.81 -1.34
C LYS A 157 16.73 -8.06 -0.05
N VAL A 158 16.31 -9.31 0.16
CA VAL A 158 15.51 -9.71 1.33
C VAL A 158 16.30 -9.90 2.63
N SER A 159 17.64 -9.87 2.59
CA SER A 159 18.48 -10.12 3.78
C SER A 159 18.27 -9.14 4.94
N VAL A 160 17.66 -8.00 4.67
CA VAL A 160 17.34 -6.95 5.66
C VAL A 160 15.93 -7.12 6.25
N LEU A 161 15.26 -8.24 5.97
CA LEU A 161 13.91 -8.57 6.44
C LEU A 161 13.95 -9.80 7.37
N PRO A 162 14.54 -9.69 8.58
CA PRO A 162 14.91 -10.84 9.41
C PRO A 162 13.72 -11.68 9.91
N ASN A 163 12.50 -11.12 9.86
CA ASN A 163 11.29 -11.75 10.37
C ASN A 163 10.27 -12.11 9.29
N LEU A 164 10.69 -12.09 8.02
CA LEU A 164 9.82 -12.40 6.89
C LEU A 164 9.35 -13.86 6.97
N ARG A 165 8.03 -14.05 6.85
CA ARG A 165 7.38 -15.37 6.88
C ARG A 165 6.76 -15.73 5.55
N THR A 166 6.30 -14.74 4.80
CA THR A 166 5.67 -14.94 3.49
C THR A 166 6.30 -14.02 2.46
N LEU A 167 6.84 -14.62 1.39
CA LEU A 167 7.38 -13.93 0.24
C LEU A 167 6.74 -14.46 -1.05
N TYR A 168 6.01 -13.59 -1.75
CA TYR A 168 5.53 -13.87 -3.09
C TYR A 168 6.11 -12.87 -4.08
N ALA A 169 6.93 -13.36 -4.99
CA ALA A 169 7.59 -12.58 -6.03
C ALA A 169 7.44 -13.24 -7.41
N ASP A 170 6.31 -13.91 -7.64
CA ASP A 170 6.01 -14.56 -8.92
C ASP A 170 5.98 -13.54 -10.07
N ASN A 171 6.19 -13.97 -11.31
CA ASN A 171 6.04 -13.13 -12.50
C ASN A 171 6.92 -11.86 -12.43
N ASN A 172 8.23 -12.05 -12.26
CA ASN A 172 9.24 -10.99 -12.27
C ASN A 172 10.36 -11.32 -13.29
N SER A 173 11.49 -10.63 -13.19
CA SER A 173 12.71 -10.90 -13.96
C SER A 173 13.87 -11.30 -13.05
N LEU A 174 13.57 -11.89 -11.88
CA LEU A 174 14.58 -12.20 -10.88
C LEU A 174 15.55 -13.24 -11.43
N SER A 175 16.85 -12.92 -11.41
CA SER A 175 17.92 -13.88 -11.69
C SER A 175 18.51 -14.49 -10.41
N VAL A 176 18.31 -13.81 -9.28
CA VAL A 176 18.80 -14.21 -7.96
C VAL A 176 17.91 -13.61 -6.89
N VAL A 177 17.64 -14.38 -5.83
CA VAL A 177 17.12 -13.85 -4.56
C VAL A 177 18.29 -13.84 -3.59
N ALA A 178 18.90 -12.66 -3.44
CA ALA A 178 20.12 -12.53 -2.67
C ALA A 178 19.87 -12.93 -1.20
N LYS A 179 20.64 -13.92 -0.73
CA LYS A 179 20.71 -14.35 0.68
C LYS A 179 19.38 -14.85 1.24
N VAL A 180 18.61 -15.59 0.44
CA VAL A 180 17.34 -16.24 0.87
C VAL A 180 17.57 -17.22 2.02
N ASP A 181 18.75 -17.84 2.10
CA ASP A 181 19.22 -18.71 3.19
C ASP A 181 19.21 -18.02 4.57
N ARG A 182 19.24 -16.69 4.61
CA ARG A 182 19.15 -15.91 5.87
C ARG A 182 17.72 -15.75 6.37
N LEU A 183 16.71 -16.06 5.57
CA LEU A 183 15.29 -15.96 5.95
C LEU A 183 14.86 -17.19 6.75
N THR A 184 15.43 -17.38 7.94
CA THR A 184 15.21 -18.58 8.77
C THR A 184 13.77 -18.74 9.30
N ARG A 185 12.94 -17.69 9.19
CA ARG A 185 11.52 -17.68 9.59
C ARG A 185 10.55 -17.82 8.42
N LEU A 186 11.06 -18.05 7.21
CA LEU A 186 10.23 -18.12 6.01
C LEU A 186 9.39 -19.41 6.02
N GLU A 187 8.08 -19.24 5.93
CA GLU A 187 7.09 -20.33 5.93
C GLU A 187 6.52 -20.54 4.53
N ASN A 188 6.30 -19.44 3.79
CA ASN A 188 5.71 -19.45 2.46
C ASN A 188 6.61 -18.69 1.47
N LEU A 189 7.03 -19.38 0.41
CA LEU A 189 7.83 -18.82 -0.66
C LEU A 189 7.25 -19.19 -2.01
N SER A 190 7.01 -18.19 -2.86
CA SER A 190 6.71 -18.39 -4.28
C SER A 190 7.52 -17.43 -5.14
N LEU A 191 8.28 -18.01 -6.08
CA LEU A 191 9.15 -17.32 -7.04
C LEU A 191 8.88 -17.78 -8.49
N ARG A 192 7.65 -18.22 -8.79
CA ARG A 192 7.28 -18.81 -10.08
C ARG A 192 7.40 -17.80 -11.22
N ASN A 193 7.60 -18.31 -12.44
CA ASN A 193 7.59 -17.51 -13.68
C ASN A 193 8.57 -16.31 -13.66
N GLN A 194 9.86 -16.58 -13.43
CA GLN A 194 10.87 -15.55 -13.66
C GLN A 194 11.30 -15.55 -15.12
N SER A 195 11.30 -14.36 -15.72
CA SER A 195 11.79 -14.13 -17.09
C SER A 195 13.30 -13.88 -17.14
N GLY A 196 13.95 -13.67 -15.99
CA GLY A 196 15.40 -13.58 -15.88
C GLY A 196 16.03 -14.93 -16.20
N ARG A 197 17.10 -14.96 -17.00
CA ARG A 197 17.86 -16.20 -17.28
C ARG A 197 18.68 -16.60 -16.04
N ALA A 198 18.02 -17.20 -15.06
CA ALA A 198 18.49 -18.09 -13.97
C ALA A 198 17.53 -17.97 -12.77
N LEU A 199 17.21 -19.09 -12.12
CA LEU A 199 16.53 -19.18 -10.82
C LEU A 199 17.35 -20.15 -9.95
#